data_AF-A0A9E3S4M0-F1
#
_entry.id   AF-A0A9E3S4M0-F1
#
_cell.length_a   1.000
_cell.length_b   1.000
_cell.length_c   1.000
_cell.angle_alpha   90.00
_cell.angle_beta   90.00
_cell.angle_gamma   90.00
#
_symmetry.space_group_name_H-M   'P 1'
#
loop_
_entity.id
_entity.type
_entity.pdbx_description
1 polymer ?
#
loop_
_entity_poly.entity_id
_entity_poly.type
_entity_poly.pdbx_seq_one_letter_code
_entity_poly.pdbx_strand_id
1 'polypeptide(L)'
;MHVIFEEDGHFKAGSILSETDATAQVETATGKRSKIKAANLLLRFAAPTPGEVMAEAETLAADLDADFLWEAAGTDEFGFEQLAQEYYGHTPRPAESVALLLKLHSSPIYFHKKGKGRYRPAPPDTLAAAKAGQEKKRLAAERQAKLAEELTAFRLPEE
;
A
#
# COMPACT_ATOMS: atom_id res chain seq x y z
N MET A 1 10.30 -20.10 -9.43
CA MET A 1 9.15 -19.19 -9.58
C MET A 1 8.81 -18.65 -8.20
N HIS A 2 8.66 -17.34 -8.09
CA HIS A 2 8.35 -16.62 -6.87
C HIS A 2 6.96 -16.00 -6.96
N VAL A 3 6.39 -15.67 -5.80
CA VAL A 3 5.04 -15.15 -5.71
C VAL A 3 4.90 -14.13 -4.59
N ILE A 4 4.10 -13.09 -4.87
CA ILE A 4 3.58 -12.15 -3.88
C ILE A 4 2.17 -12.58 -3.53
N PHE A 5 1.83 -12.63 -2.25
CA PHE A 5 0.53 -13.05 -1.77
C PHE A 5 0.09 -12.25 -0.56
N GLU A 6 -1.23 -12.22 -0.32
CA GLU A 6 -1.81 -11.61 0.88
C GLU A 6 -2.14 -12.69 1.93
N GLU A 7 -1.55 -12.57 3.12
CA GLU A 7 -1.82 -13.41 4.29
C GLU A 7 -2.18 -12.49 5.47
N ASP A 8 -3.37 -12.67 6.05
CA ASP A 8 -3.88 -11.89 7.18
C ASP A 8 -3.89 -10.36 6.97
N GLY A 9 -4.13 -9.92 5.73
CA GLY A 9 -4.14 -8.51 5.36
C GLY A 9 -2.75 -7.92 5.08
N HIS A 10 -1.69 -8.71 5.26
CA HIS A 10 -0.31 -8.31 4.96
C HIS A 10 0.19 -8.94 3.67
N PHE A 11 0.99 -8.19 2.91
CA PHE A 11 1.65 -8.71 1.73
C PHE A 11 2.95 -9.39 2.11
N LYS A 12 3.17 -10.58 1.55
CA LYS A 12 4.37 -11.37 1.75
C LYS A 12 4.86 -11.90 0.42
N ALA A 13 6.15 -12.20 0.37
CA ALA A 13 6.80 -12.79 -0.78
C ALA A 13 7.39 -14.17 -0.41
N GLY A 14 7.39 -15.08 -1.36
CA GLY A 14 8.00 -16.39 -1.18
C GLY A 14 8.22 -17.15 -2.48
N SER A 15 8.85 -18.30 -2.35
CA SER A 15 9.16 -19.22 -3.46
C SER A 15 8.13 -20.34 -3.50
N ILE A 16 7.61 -20.62 -4.70
CA ILE A 16 6.66 -21.72 -4.90
C ILE A 16 7.44 -23.05 -4.85
N LEU A 17 7.05 -23.95 -3.94
CA LEU A 17 7.57 -25.31 -3.83
C LEU A 17 6.74 -26.30 -4.66
N SER A 18 5.42 -26.17 -4.59
CA SER A 18 4.47 -26.95 -5.39
C SER A 18 3.17 -26.17 -5.55
N GLU A 19 2.41 -26.49 -6.59
CA GLU A 19 1.18 -25.77 -6.91
C GLU A 19 0.12 -26.72 -7.47
N THR A 20 -1.13 -26.40 -7.14
CA THR A 20 -2.34 -26.98 -7.73
C THR A 20 -3.26 -25.84 -8.17
N ASP A 21 -4.31 -26.15 -8.92
CA ASP A 21 -5.27 -25.16 -9.41
C ASP A 21 -5.90 -24.31 -8.29
N ALA A 22 -6.04 -24.87 -7.09
CA ALA A 22 -6.66 -24.19 -5.96
C ALA A 22 -5.66 -23.54 -4.98
N THR A 23 -4.42 -24.03 -4.91
CA THR A 23 -3.47 -23.63 -3.86
C THR A 23 -2.01 -23.75 -4.29
N ALA A 24 -1.15 -22.88 -3.77
CA ALA A 24 0.29 -22.97 -3.87
C ALA A 24 0.93 -23.23 -2.50
N GLN A 25 1.91 -24.13 -2.43
CA GLN A 25 2.82 -24.28 -1.30
C GLN A 25 3.97 -23.30 -1.48
N VAL A 26 4.11 -22.37 -0.55
CA VAL A 26 5.06 -21.27 -0.63
C VAL A 26 5.99 -21.29 0.58
N GLU A 27 7.29 -21.12 0.33
CA GLU A 27 8.31 -20.94 1.35
C GLU A 27 8.75 -19.47 1.41
N THR A 28 8.64 -18.84 2.57
CA THR A 28 9.09 -17.44 2.77
C THR A 28 10.59 -17.37 3.06
N ALA A 29 11.19 -16.18 3.00
CA ALA A 29 12.60 -15.97 3.30
C ALA A 29 13.04 -16.44 4.72
N THR A 30 12.08 -16.52 5.65
CA THR A 30 12.28 -17.05 7.01
C THR A 30 12.26 -18.59 7.10
N GLY A 31 12.06 -19.30 5.99
CA GLY A 31 11.92 -20.76 5.93
C GLY A 31 10.54 -21.28 6.35
N LYS A 32 9.60 -20.41 6.71
CA LYS A 32 8.21 -20.80 6.99
C LYS A 32 7.54 -21.27 5.69
N ARG A 33 6.89 -22.44 5.75
CA ARG A 33 6.08 -22.99 4.67
C ARG A 33 4.60 -22.77 4.96
N SER A 34 3.90 -22.15 4.01
CA SER A 34 2.46 -21.88 4.08
C SER A 34 1.77 -22.40 2.82
N LYS A 35 0.56 -22.94 2.99
CA LYS A 35 -0.34 -23.26 1.89
C LYS A 35 -1.24 -22.06 1.61
N ILE A 36 -1.07 -21.44 0.46
CA ILE A 36 -1.78 -20.22 0.06
C ILE A 36 -2.83 -20.57 -1.00
N LYS A 37 -4.04 -20.01 -0.88
CA LYS A 37 -5.08 -20.17 -1.91
C LYS A 37 -4.70 -19.39 -3.18
N ALA A 38 -5.01 -19.93 -4.35
CA ALA A 38 -4.73 -19.27 -5.63
C ALA A 38 -5.32 -17.85 -5.69
N ALA A 39 -6.50 -17.63 -5.11
CA ALA A 39 -7.15 -16.32 -5.02
C ALA A 39 -6.41 -15.28 -4.16
N ASN A 40 -5.42 -15.70 -3.35
CA ASN A 40 -4.58 -14.81 -2.54
C ASN A 40 -3.23 -14.51 -3.19
N LEU A 41 -2.92 -15.15 -4.33
CA LEU A 41 -1.70 -14.87 -5.10
C LEU A 41 -1.96 -13.60 -5.91
N LEU A 42 -1.05 -12.64 -5.80
CA LEU A 42 -1.20 -11.31 -6.41
C LEU A 42 -0.30 -11.14 -7.62
N LEU A 43 0.95 -11.58 -7.52
CA LEU A 43 1.94 -11.43 -8.60
C LEU A 43 2.86 -12.64 -8.64
N ARG A 44 3.19 -13.12 -9.83
CA ARG A 44 4.18 -14.18 -10.06
C ARG A 44 5.38 -13.61 -10.79
N PHE A 45 6.59 -14.00 -10.39
CA PHE A 45 7.81 -13.50 -11.00
C PHE A 45 8.94 -14.54 -10.93
N ALA A 46 9.88 -14.45 -11.86
CA ALA A 46 11.01 -15.39 -11.93
C ALA A 46 12.24 -14.91 -11.16
N ALA A 47 12.49 -13.61 -11.17
CA ALA A 47 13.62 -12.93 -10.54
C ALA A 47 13.24 -11.45 -10.29
N PRO A 48 13.92 -10.71 -9.38
CA PRO A 48 14.95 -11.15 -8.43
C PRO A 48 14.36 -11.99 -7.28
N THR A 49 15.12 -12.27 -6.22
CA THR A 49 14.62 -13.09 -5.11
C THR A 49 13.46 -12.40 -4.36
N PRO A 50 12.59 -13.14 -3.66
CA PRO A 50 11.47 -12.56 -2.92
C PRO A 50 11.89 -11.47 -1.91
N GLY A 51 13.03 -11.66 -1.25
CA GLY A 51 13.55 -10.70 -0.28
C GLY A 51 14.01 -9.39 -0.93
N GLU A 52 14.72 -9.49 -2.07
CA GLU A 52 15.17 -8.33 -2.82
C GLU A 52 13.98 -7.52 -3.37
N VAL A 53 12.98 -8.20 -3.93
CA VAL A 53 11.75 -7.55 -4.42
C VAL A 53 11.04 -6.79 -3.31
N MET A 54 10.88 -7.38 -2.13
CA MET A 54 10.21 -6.71 -1.01
C MET A 54 11.00 -5.51 -0.50
N ALA A 55 12.32 -5.64 -0.36
CA ALA A 55 13.17 -4.55 0.12
C ALA A 55 13.20 -3.36 -0.87
N GLU A 56 13.34 -3.64 -2.16
CA GLU A 56 13.27 -2.61 -3.21
C GLU A 56 11.87 -1.99 -3.27
N ALA A 57 10.81 -2.80 -3.19
CA ALA A 57 9.44 -2.31 -3.20
C ALA A 57 9.11 -1.40 -2.02
N GLU A 58 9.61 -1.71 -0.81
CA GLU A 58 9.44 -0.85 0.37
C GLU A 58 10.13 0.51 0.18
N THR A 59 11.33 0.52 -0.41
CA THR A 59 12.06 1.75 -0.73
C THR A 59 11.30 2.58 -1.76
N LEU A 60 10.89 1.97 -2.88
CA LEU A 60 10.12 2.64 -3.92
C LEU A 60 8.77 3.14 -3.39
N ALA A 61 8.09 2.36 -2.53
CA ALA A 61 6.81 2.74 -1.96
C ALA A 61 6.90 3.97 -1.03
N ALA A 62 8.06 4.19 -0.39
CA ALA A 62 8.29 5.39 0.40
C ALA A 62 8.35 6.65 -0.48
N ASP A 63 8.94 6.54 -1.67
CA ASP A 63 9.12 7.65 -2.62
C ASP A 63 7.86 7.93 -3.46
N LEU A 64 6.95 6.96 -3.58
CA LEU A 64 5.69 7.13 -4.31
C LEU A 64 4.79 8.17 -3.64
N ASP A 65 4.19 9.05 -4.44
CA ASP A 65 3.18 9.99 -3.98
C ASP A 65 1.77 9.44 -4.21
N ALA A 66 0.99 9.32 -3.14
CA ALA A 66 -0.39 8.85 -3.21
C ALA A 66 -1.32 9.84 -3.90
N ASP A 67 -1.05 11.14 -3.79
CA ASP A 67 -1.81 12.19 -4.47
C ASP A 67 -1.65 12.06 -5.99
N PHE A 68 -0.41 11.98 -6.46
CA PHE A 68 -0.12 11.81 -7.88
C PHE A 68 -0.67 10.49 -8.44
N LEU A 69 -0.52 9.38 -7.69
CA LEU A 69 -1.09 8.09 -8.09
C LEU A 69 -2.62 8.17 -8.21
N TRP A 70 -3.29 8.96 -7.38
CA TRP A 70 -4.73 9.14 -7.44
C TRP A 70 -5.15 9.94 -8.68
N GLU A 71 -4.38 10.97 -9.05
CA GLU A 71 -4.58 11.72 -10.30
C GLU A 71 -4.39 10.83 -11.54
N ALA A 72 -3.44 9.89 -11.49
CA ALA A 72 -3.19 8.93 -12.55
C ALA A 72 -4.24 7.79 -12.62
N ALA A 73 -4.91 7.47 -11.51
CA ALA A 73 -5.76 6.28 -11.39
C ALA A 73 -7.16 6.39 -12.03
N GLY A 74 -7.50 7.52 -12.64
CA GLY A 74 -8.81 7.74 -13.26
C GLY A 74 -9.98 7.59 -12.28
N THR A 75 -11.14 7.12 -12.74
CA THR A 75 -12.35 6.94 -11.92
C THR A 75 -12.80 5.49 -11.74
N ASP A 76 -12.26 4.58 -12.55
CA ASP A 76 -12.73 3.19 -12.62
C ASP A 76 -11.99 2.27 -11.65
N GLU A 77 -12.48 1.03 -11.52
CA GLU A 77 -11.77 -0.01 -10.78
C GLU A 77 -10.58 -0.54 -11.59
N PHE A 78 -9.39 -0.46 -11.01
CA PHE A 78 -8.16 -0.85 -11.67
C PHE A 78 -7.41 -1.95 -10.88
N GLY A 79 -6.60 -2.72 -11.61
CA GLY A 79 -5.62 -3.63 -11.02
C GLY A 79 -4.31 -2.91 -10.74
N PHE A 80 -3.63 -3.27 -9.65
CA PHE A 80 -2.35 -2.63 -9.28
C PHE A 80 -1.28 -2.73 -10.39
N GLU A 81 -1.23 -3.84 -11.14
CA GLU A 81 -0.30 -4.01 -12.27
C GLU A 81 -0.60 -3.06 -13.43
N GLN A 82 -1.90 -2.79 -13.69
CA GLN A 82 -2.32 -1.86 -14.73
C GLN A 82 -1.89 -0.44 -14.39
N LEU A 83 -2.12 -0.01 -13.14
CA LEU A 83 -1.66 1.30 -12.68
C LEU A 83 -0.14 1.39 -12.67
N ALA A 84 0.58 0.31 -12.33
CA ALA A 84 2.03 0.30 -12.37
C ALA A 84 2.54 0.49 -13.81
N GLN A 85 1.93 -0.17 -14.78
CA GLN A 85 2.29 0.02 -16.19
C GLN A 85 2.02 1.45 -16.67
N GLU A 86 0.92 2.06 -16.25
CA GLU A 86 0.57 3.43 -16.62
C GLU A 86 1.47 4.47 -15.94
N TYR A 87 1.80 4.26 -14.66
CA TYR A 87 2.68 5.14 -13.89
C TYR A 87 4.12 5.12 -14.39
N TYR A 88 4.68 3.93 -14.65
CA TYR A 88 6.06 3.79 -15.11
C TYR A 88 6.22 3.91 -16.64
N GLY A 89 5.12 3.78 -17.40
CA GLY A 89 5.14 3.86 -18.87
C GLY A 89 5.81 2.67 -19.56
N HIS A 90 6.11 1.60 -18.83
CA HIS A 90 6.69 0.36 -19.35
C HIS A 90 6.15 -0.85 -18.60
N THR A 91 6.47 -2.06 -19.06
CA THR A 91 6.16 -3.29 -18.31
C THR A 91 6.82 -3.19 -16.93
N PRO A 92 6.04 -3.16 -15.83
CA PRO A 92 6.59 -2.88 -14.52
C PRO A 92 7.41 -4.07 -14.02
N ARG A 93 8.53 -3.76 -13.37
CA ARG A 93 9.34 -4.77 -12.67
C ARG A 93 8.55 -5.30 -11.46
N PRO A 94 8.84 -6.52 -10.97
CA PRO A 94 8.14 -7.05 -9.80
C PRO A 94 8.20 -6.12 -8.58
N ALA A 95 9.34 -5.49 -8.32
CA ALA A 95 9.49 -4.52 -7.23
C ALA A 95 8.60 -3.28 -7.40
N GLU A 96 8.47 -2.78 -8.62
CA GLU A 96 7.64 -1.61 -8.96
C GLU A 96 6.15 -1.89 -8.78
N SER A 97 5.68 -3.04 -9.26
CA SER A 97 4.30 -3.48 -9.05
C SER A 97 3.98 -3.66 -7.57
N VAL A 98 4.91 -4.25 -6.80
CA VAL A 98 4.75 -4.42 -5.34
C VAL A 98 4.80 -3.07 -4.63
N ALA A 99 5.64 -2.12 -5.06
CA ALA A 99 5.73 -0.79 -4.47
C ALA A 99 4.39 -0.05 -4.58
N LEU A 100 3.76 -0.06 -5.77
CA LEU A 100 2.42 0.51 -5.92
C LEU A 100 1.40 -0.24 -5.06
N LEU A 101 1.44 -1.57 -5.04
CA LEU A 101 0.53 -2.35 -4.20
C LEU A 101 0.65 -1.96 -2.72
N LEU A 102 1.87 -1.78 -2.20
CA LEU A 102 2.13 -1.32 -0.84
C LEU A 102 1.58 0.10 -0.63
N LYS A 103 1.82 1.03 -1.57
CA LYS A 103 1.35 2.42 -1.47
C LYS A 103 -0.17 2.54 -1.51
N LEU A 104 -0.82 1.82 -2.42
CA LEU A 104 -2.28 1.78 -2.53
C LEU A 104 -2.92 1.27 -1.24
N HIS A 105 -2.31 0.24 -0.63
CA HIS A 105 -2.81 -0.34 0.61
C HIS A 105 -2.57 0.55 1.84
N SER A 106 -1.43 1.25 1.90
CA SER A 106 -1.12 2.19 2.98
C SER A 106 -1.88 3.51 2.87
N SER A 107 -2.58 3.75 1.76
CA SER A 107 -3.29 5.00 1.45
C SER A 107 -4.82 4.80 1.33
N PRO A 108 -5.52 4.31 2.37
CA PRO A 108 -6.95 3.99 2.31
C PRO A 108 -7.87 5.22 2.12
N ILE A 109 -7.34 6.42 2.38
CA ILE A 109 -8.02 7.69 2.12
C ILE A 109 -8.14 7.95 0.62
N TYR A 110 -7.11 7.57 -0.15
CA TYR A 110 -7.04 7.76 -1.59
C TYR A 110 -7.63 6.58 -2.36
N PHE A 111 -7.45 5.36 -1.86
CA PHE A 111 -7.80 4.15 -2.58
C PHE A 111 -8.65 3.21 -1.73
N HIS A 112 -9.82 2.87 -2.24
CA HIS A 112 -10.70 1.89 -1.61
C HIS A 112 -10.44 0.49 -2.18
N LYS A 113 -10.10 -0.46 -1.30
CA LYS A 113 -9.93 -1.87 -1.66
C LYS A 113 -11.26 -2.48 -2.09
N LYS A 114 -11.34 -2.98 -3.33
CA LYS A 114 -12.52 -3.70 -3.86
C LYS A 114 -12.31 -5.20 -3.95
N GLY A 115 -11.06 -5.64 -4.07
CA GLY A 115 -10.68 -7.04 -4.08
C GLY A 115 -9.21 -7.25 -3.74
N LYS A 116 -8.70 -8.45 -3.97
CA LYS A 116 -7.28 -8.76 -3.85
C LYS A 116 -6.55 -8.17 -5.07
N GLY A 117 -5.67 -7.19 -4.84
CA GLY A 117 -4.99 -6.47 -5.92
C GLY A 117 -5.87 -5.52 -6.74
N ARG A 118 -7.13 -5.28 -6.35
CA ARG A 118 -8.04 -4.36 -7.06
C ARG A 118 -8.47 -3.20 -6.18
N TYR A 119 -8.34 -2.00 -6.73
CA TYR A 119 -8.59 -0.75 -6.04
C TYR A 119 -9.50 0.14 -6.86
N ARG A 120 -10.22 1.02 -6.17
CA ARG A 120 -10.96 2.12 -6.77
C ARG A 120 -10.47 3.43 -6.15
N PRO A 121 -10.16 4.46 -6.95
CA PRO A 121 -9.78 5.75 -6.40
C PRO A 121 -10.98 6.38 -5.68
N ALA A 122 -10.71 7.09 -4.60
CA ALA A 122 -11.72 7.79 -3.83
C ALA A 122 -12.34 8.90 -4.68
N PRO A 123 -13.67 9.14 -4.60
CA PRO A 123 -14.27 10.29 -5.27
C PRO A 123 -13.61 11.60 -4.82
N PRO A 124 -13.47 12.60 -5.72
CA PRO A 124 -12.82 13.87 -5.40
C PRO A 124 -13.46 14.57 -4.20
N ASP A 125 -14.77 14.50 -4.05
CA ASP A 125 -15.50 15.08 -2.91
C ASP A 125 -15.11 14.41 -1.59
N THR A 126 -14.94 13.08 -1.60
CA THR A 126 -14.53 12.30 -0.43
C THR A 126 -13.07 12.59 -0.07
N LEU A 127 -12.20 12.72 -1.06
CA LEU A 127 -10.79 13.06 -0.86
C LEU A 127 -10.64 14.47 -0.30
N ALA A 128 -11.36 15.45 -0.85
CA ALA A 128 -11.37 16.82 -0.37
C ALA A 128 -11.90 16.91 1.08
N ALA A 129 -12.98 16.19 1.39
CA ALA A 129 -13.53 16.13 2.75
C ALA A 129 -12.53 15.50 3.74
N ALA A 130 -11.83 14.43 3.34
CA ALA A 130 -10.83 13.77 4.17
C ALA A 130 -9.61 14.67 4.43
N LYS A 131 -9.11 15.38 3.41
CA LYS A 131 -8.01 16.36 3.53
C LYS A 131 -8.42 17.52 4.44
N ALA A 132 -9.62 18.07 4.27
CA ALA A 132 -10.15 19.13 5.14
C ALA A 132 -10.32 18.65 6.61
N GLY A 133 -10.70 17.39 6.80
CA GLY A 133 -10.76 16.76 8.12
C GLY A 133 -9.40 16.62 8.79
N GLN A 134 -8.38 16.19 8.04
CA GLN A 134 -6.99 16.12 8.54
C GLN A 134 -6.46 17.50 8.91
N GLU A 135 -6.69 18.51 8.08
CA GLU A 135 -6.22 19.87 8.33
C GLU A 135 -6.83 20.46 9.61
N LYS A 136 -8.15 20.30 9.80
CA LYS A 136 -8.83 20.71 11.04
C LYS A 136 -8.26 20.00 12.27
N LYS A 137 -7.94 18.71 12.14
CA LYS A 137 -7.33 17.93 13.22
C LYS A 137 -5.90 18.39 13.53
N ARG A 138 -5.13 18.77 12.50
CA ARG A 138 -3.77 19.35 12.66
C ARG A 138 -3.83 20.66 13.44
N LEU A 139 -4.69 21.59 13.05
CA LEU A 139 -4.89 22.86 13.75
C LEU A 139 -5.33 22.66 15.21
N ALA A 140 -6.23 21.70 15.45
CA ALA A 140 -6.65 21.35 16.81
C ALA A 140 -5.50 20.77 17.64
N ALA A 141 -4.66 19.92 17.05
CA ALA A 141 -3.49 19.33 17.71
C ALA A 141 -2.41 20.37 18.01
N GLU A 142 -2.14 21.30 17.09
CA GLU A 142 -1.22 22.43 17.32
C GLU A 142 -1.72 23.33 18.45
N ARG A 143 -3.03 23.63 18.47
CA ARG A 143 -3.64 24.38 19.57
C ARG A 143 -3.50 23.63 20.90
N GLN A 144 -3.76 22.32 20.92
CA GLN A 144 -3.59 21.49 22.11
C GLN A 144 -2.12 21.46 22.58
N ALA A 145 -1.17 21.34 21.67
CA ALA A 145 0.26 21.35 22.00
C ALA A 145 0.68 22.68 22.62
N LYS A 146 0.23 23.80 22.04
CA LYS A 146 0.50 25.14 22.58
C LYS A 146 -0.09 25.33 23.99
N LEU A 147 -1.35 24.92 24.20
CA LEU A 147 -1.99 24.97 25.51
C LEU A 147 -1.28 24.08 26.54
N ALA A 148 -0.84 22.89 26.14
CA ALA A 148 -0.08 21.99 27.00
C ALA A 148 1.28 22.58 27.38
N GLU A 149 1.97 23.25 26.46
CA GLU A 149 3.24 23.93 26.73
C GLU A 149 3.07 25.10 27.71
N GLU A 150 2.04 25.94 27.54
CA GLU A 150 1.74 27.06 28.43
C GLU A 150 1.39 26.59 29.86
N LEU A 151 0.57 25.55 29.99
CA LEU A 151 0.22 24.93 31.28
C LEU A 151 1.45 24.28 31.96
N THR A 152 2.32 23.63 31.19
CA THR A 152 3.59 23.07 31.71
C THR A 152 4.53 24.17 32.18
N ALA A 153 4.49 25.34 31.54
CA ALA A 153 5.21 26.54 31.97
C ALA A 153 4.52 27.31 33.12
N PHE A 154 3.49 26.74 33.76
CA PHE A 154 2.68 27.35 34.83
C PHE A 154 2.08 28.71 34.45
N ARG A 155 1.84 28.94 33.16
CA ARG A 155 1.11 30.12 32.66
C ARG A 155 -0.34 29.74 32.43
N LEU A 156 -1.25 30.64 32.79
CA LEU A 156 -2.66 30.51 32.47
C LEU A 156 -2.82 30.87 30.98
N PRO A 157 -3.35 29.98 30.12
CA PRO A 157 -3.61 30.30 28.73
C PRO A 157 -4.55 31.50 28.61
N GLU A 158 -4.28 32.41 27.66
CA GLU A 158 -5.09 33.62 27.45
C GLU A 158 -6.43 33.35 26.72
N GLU A 159 -6.64 32.12 26.22
CA GLU A 159 -7.92 31.59 25.73
C GLU A 159 -8.25 30.21 26.34
#